data_AF-F4H2Y9-F1
#
_entry.id   AF-F4H2Y9-F1
#
_cell.length_a   1.000
_cell.length_b   1.000
_cell.length_c   1.000
_cell.angle_alpha   90.00
_cell.angle_beta   90.00
_cell.angle_gamma   90.00
#
_symmetry.space_group_name_H-M   'P 1'
#
loop_
_entity.id
_entity.type
_entity.pdbx_description
1 polymer ?
#
loop_
_entity_poly.entity_id
_entity_poly.type
_entity_poly.pdbx_seq_one_letter_code
_entity_poly.pdbx_strand_id
1 'polypeptide(L)'
;MQALVADGFLAAEAPALQTSIVAALDVRERAVPQPLRAELHVDRGAGDRLVLSWRNVVVGFVPPDRVAALAAQLPDRKAVVVVPGVVHPSGDIWRVWVGEEPADGFPAAPEGLDTLPVPEPTIAGLPIKLLRDRDADPHA
;
A
#
# COMPACT_ATOMS: atom_id res chain seq x y z
N MET A 1 -11.12 -5.66 17.36
CA MET A 1 -12.37 -4.98 16.95
C MET A 1 -12.32 -4.82 15.44
N GLN A 2 -13.40 -5.12 14.74
CA GLN A 2 -13.47 -5.04 13.29
C GLN A 2 -14.26 -3.78 12.88
N ALA A 3 -13.75 -2.98 11.95
CA ALA A 3 -14.51 -1.86 11.38
C ALA A 3 -15.28 -2.30 10.15
N LEU A 4 -16.38 -1.61 9.90
CA LEU A 4 -17.18 -1.78 8.71
C LEU A 4 -16.67 -0.82 7.62
N VAL A 5 -16.41 -1.38 6.45
CA VAL A 5 -16.06 -0.65 5.23
C VAL A 5 -17.15 -0.95 4.21
N ALA A 6 -18.03 0.01 3.93
CA ALA A 6 -19.24 -0.22 3.13
C ALA A 6 -18.92 -0.49 1.65
N ASP A 7 -18.29 0.46 0.97
CA ASP A 7 -18.10 0.40 -0.50
C ASP A 7 -16.69 -0.03 -0.93
N GLY A 8 -15.83 -0.37 0.03
CA GLY A 8 -14.40 -0.56 -0.18
C GLY A 8 -13.70 0.66 -0.80
N PHE A 9 -12.37 0.66 -0.82
CA PHE A 9 -11.59 1.69 -1.49
C PHE A 9 -10.14 1.26 -1.73
N LEU A 10 -9.46 1.88 -2.69
CA LEU A 10 -8.02 1.72 -2.85
C LEU A 10 -7.26 2.51 -1.78
N ALA A 11 -6.27 1.89 -1.15
CA ALA A 11 -5.32 2.58 -0.30
C ALA A 11 -4.51 3.60 -1.12
N ALA A 12 -4.32 4.78 -0.53
CA ALA A 12 -3.47 5.83 -1.06
C ALA A 12 -1.99 5.53 -0.79
N GLU A 13 -1.12 6.03 -1.67
CA GLU A 13 0.34 5.95 -1.61
C GLU A 13 0.90 4.52 -1.60
N ALA A 14 0.08 3.52 -1.95
CA ALA A 14 0.54 2.16 -2.13
C ALA A 14 1.71 2.05 -3.15
N PRO A 15 1.75 2.82 -4.25
CA PRO A 15 2.92 2.86 -5.14
C PRO A 15 4.20 3.32 -4.42
N ALA A 16 4.12 4.29 -3.51
CA ALA A 16 5.26 4.73 -2.70
C ALA A 16 5.77 3.65 -1.71
N LEU A 17 4.94 2.65 -1.41
CA LEU A 17 5.23 1.60 -0.43
C LEU A 17 5.47 0.22 -1.03
N GLN A 18 5.78 0.14 -2.34
CA GLN A 18 6.04 -1.14 -3.01
C GLN A 18 7.09 -2.00 -2.29
N THR A 19 8.18 -1.42 -1.82
CA THR A 19 9.21 -2.16 -1.08
C THR A 19 8.64 -2.83 0.16
N SER A 20 7.80 -2.12 0.92
CA SER A 20 7.13 -2.67 2.10
C SER A 20 6.13 -3.76 1.72
N ILE A 21 5.31 -3.53 0.69
CA ILE A 21 4.30 -4.50 0.24
C ILE A 21 4.99 -5.79 -0.24
N VAL A 22 6.02 -5.68 -1.07
CA VAL A 22 6.78 -6.84 -1.59
C VAL A 22 7.55 -7.58 -0.48
N ALA A 23 8.02 -6.86 0.54
CA ALA A 23 8.65 -7.46 1.72
C ALA A 23 7.65 -8.23 2.59
N ALA A 24 6.38 -7.80 2.64
CA ALA A 24 5.31 -8.51 3.33
C ALA A 24 4.85 -9.79 2.63
N LEU A 25 5.07 -9.90 1.32
CA LEU A 25 4.77 -11.12 0.56
C LEU A 25 5.75 -12.24 0.89
N ASP A 26 5.27 -13.48 0.91
CA ASP A 26 6.11 -14.66 0.95
C ASP A 26 6.71 -15.00 -0.43
N VAL A 27 7.59 -16.00 -0.49
CA VAL A 27 8.28 -16.38 -1.72
C VAL A 27 7.31 -16.88 -2.81
N ARG A 28 6.22 -17.56 -2.43
CA ARG A 28 5.24 -18.12 -3.37
C ARG A 28 4.29 -17.05 -3.88
N GLU A 29 3.82 -16.19 -2.99
CA GLU A 29 2.98 -15.03 -3.29
C GLU A 29 3.67 -14.07 -4.27
N ARG A 30 4.99 -13.90 -4.17
CA ARG A 30 5.78 -13.15 -5.15
C ARG A 30 5.93 -13.87 -6.50
N ALA A 31 6.01 -15.20 -6.50
CA ALA A 31 6.27 -15.97 -7.70
C ALA A 31 5.04 -16.09 -8.61
N VAL A 32 3.84 -16.05 -8.03
CA VAL A 32 2.56 -16.12 -8.76
C VAL A 32 1.70 -14.94 -8.33
N PRO A 33 1.78 -13.80 -9.03
CA PRO A 33 1.00 -12.61 -8.68
C PRO A 33 -0.50 -12.86 -8.88
N GLN A 34 -1.22 -12.97 -7.76
CA GLN A 34 -2.67 -13.11 -7.72
C GLN A 34 -3.22 -12.30 -6.54
N PRO A 35 -4.51 -11.92 -6.53
CA PRO A 35 -5.12 -11.27 -5.38
C PRO A 35 -5.00 -12.10 -4.11
N LEU A 36 -4.60 -11.45 -3.01
CA LEU A 36 -4.38 -12.06 -1.70
C LEU A 36 -5.26 -11.37 -0.67
N ARG A 37 -6.11 -12.14 -0.01
CA ARG A 37 -6.89 -11.63 1.13
C ARG A 37 -5.93 -11.20 2.25
N ALA A 38 -6.20 -10.03 2.81
CA ALA A 38 -5.39 -9.41 3.83
C ALA A 38 -6.27 -8.93 4.98
N GLU A 39 -5.80 -9.17 6.20
CA GLU A 39 -6.32 -8.47 7.38
C GLU A 39 -5.49 -7.21 7.55
N LEU A 40 -6.11 -6.06 7.28
CA LEU A 40 -5.44 -4.77 7.36
C LEU A 40 -5.68 -4.14 8.72
N HIS A 41 -4.62 -3.65 9.30
CA HIS A 41 -4.61 -2.93 10.56
C HIS A 41 -4.64 -1.43 10.27
N VAL A 42 -5.67 -0.75 10.78
CA VAL A 42 -5.82 0.69 10.72
C VAL A 42 -5.33 1.30 12.03
N ASP A 43 -4.37 2.23 11.93
CA ASP A 43 -3.84 2.99 13.08
C ASP A 43 -3.89 4.52 12.80
N ARG A 44 -3.86 5.32 13.86
CA ARG A 44 -3.71 6.78 13.77
C ARG A 44 -2.25 7.12 13.48
N GLY A 45 -2.04 7.85 12.39
CA GLY A 45 -0.75 8.41 11.98
C GLY A 45 -0.53 9.81 12.54
N ALA A 46 0.39 10.54 11.92
CA ALA A 46 0.61 11.95 12.22
C ALA A 46 -0.55 12.81 11.72
N GLY A 47 -1.04 13.73 12.57
CA GLY A 47 -2.20 14.56 12.29
C GLY A 47 -3.47 13.71 12.12
N ASP A 48 -4.25 14.00 11.08
CA ASP A 48 -5.50 13.30 10.79
C ASP A 48 -5.31 12.09 9.86
N ARG A 49 -4.07 11.69 9.56
CA ARG A 49 -3.81 10.56 8.66
C ARG A 49 -4.10 9.23 9.36
N LEU A 50 -4.69 8.30 8.64
CA LEU A 50 -4.81 6.91 9.07
C LEU A 50 -3.88 6.03 8.24
N VAL A 51 -3.13 5.18 8.94
CA VAL A 51 -2.09 4.31 8.39
C VAL A 51 -2.67 2.90 8.26
N LEU A 52 -2.40 2.26 7.12
CA LEU A 52 -2.74 0.86 6.86
C LEU A 52 -1.49 0.02 6.99
N SER A 53 -1.56 -1.02 7.82
CA SER A 53 -0.50 -2.00 7.97
C SER A 53 -0.99 -3.42 7.72
N TRP A 54 -0.11 -4.23 7.16
CA TRP A 54 -0.36 -5.64 6.86
C TRP A 54 0.89 -6.43 7.22
N ARG A 55 0.76 -7.57 7.91
CA ARG A 55 1.91 -8.38 8.37
C ARG A 55 3.00 -7.53 9.07
N ASN A 56 2.56 -6.57 9.90
CA ASN A 56 3.41 -5.63 10.65
C ASN A 56 4.23 -4.63 9.82
N VAL A 57 3.90 -4.41 8.55
CA VAL A 57 4.52 -3.36 7.72
C VAL A 57 3.48 -2.37 7.21
N VAL A 58 3.87 -1.11 7.02
CA VAL A 58 2.98 -0.08 6.46
C VAL A 58 2.85 -0.31 4.95
N VAL A 59 1.61 -0.41 4.46
CA VAL A 59 1.30 -0.74 3.06
C VAL A 59 0.46 0.31 2.35
N GLY A 60 -0.01 1.34 3.07
CA GLY A 60 -0.76 2.44 2.48
C GLY A 60 -1.33 3.38 3.53
N PHE A 61 -2.12 4.33 3.04
CA PHE A 61 -2.89 5.25 3.87
C PHE A 61 -4.36 5.23 3.47
N VAL A 62 -5.23 5.58 4.40
CA VAL A 62 -6.64 5.81 4.09
C VAL A 62 -6.76 7.11 3.31
N PRO A 63 -7.46 7.12 2.15
CA PRO A 63 -7.70 8.34 1.38
C PRO A 63 -8.42 9.43 2.21
N PRO A 64 -8.15 10.73 1.97
CA PRO A 64 -8.68 11.82 2.80
C PRO A 64 -10.21 11.85 2.92
N ASP A 65 -10.93 11.47 1.86
CA ASP A 65 -12.39 11.40 1.82
C ASP A 65 -12.97 10.26 2.69
N ARG A 66 -12.14 9.27 3.07
CA ARG A 66 -12.53 8.12 3.89
C ARG A 66 -12.06 8.20 5.33
N VAL A 67 -11.11 9.08 5.65
CA VAL A 67 -10.54 9.25 6.99
C VAL A 67 -11.62 9.46 8.05
N ALA A 68 -12.53 10.41 7.85
CA ALA A 68 -13.51 10.76 8.89
C ALA A 68 -14.42 9.58 9.27
N ALA A 69 -14.89 8.82 8.26
CA ALA A 69 -15.76 7.67 8.47
C ALA A 69 -15.06 6.51 9.21
N LEU A 70 -13.77 6.30 8.96
CA LEU A 70 -12.98 5.27 9.63
C LEU A 70 -12.48 5.72 11.01
N ALA A 71 -12.12 6.99 11.15
CA ALA A 71 -11.71 7.61 12.41
C ALA A 71 -12.80 7.56 13.47
N ALA A 72 -14.06 7.73 13.07
CA ALA A 72 -15.22 7.61 13.98
C ALA A 72 -15.40 6.20 14.55
N GLN A 73 -14.84 5.17 13.91
CA GLN A 73 -14.90 3.77 14.36
C GLN A 73 -13.66 3.38 15.18
N LEU A 74 -12.60 4.21 15.18
CA LEU A 74 -11.39 3.94 15.93
C LEU A 74 -11.60 4.28 17.41
N PRO A 75 -11.29 3.36 18.33
CA PRO A 75 -11.43 3.61 19.77
C PRO A 75 -10.45 4.70 20.21
N ASP A 76 -10.74 5.42 21.29
CA ASP A 76 -9.94 6.61 21.71
C ASP A 76 -8.48 6.32 22.12
N ARG A 77 -8.13 5.05 22.34
CA ARG A 77 -6.75 4.63 22.66
C ARG A 77 -5.99 4.23 21.39
N LYS A 78 -4.68 3.93 21.50
CA LYS A 78 -3.83 3.32 20.43
C LYS A 78 -4.30 1.91 20.01
N ALA A 79 -5.59 1.73 19.78
CA ALA A 79 -6.14 0.45 19.43
C ALA A 79 -6.34 0.39 17.91
N VAL A 80 -5.59 -0.54 17.35
CA VAL A 80 -5.66 -0.97 15.96
C VAL A 80 -7.05 -1.56 15.72
N VAL A 81 -7.68 -1.15 14.62
CA VAL A 81 -8.87 -1.80 14.11
C VAL A 81 -8.51 -2.65 12.92
N VAL A 82 -9.07 -3.86 12.85
CA VAL A 82 -8.86 -4.77 11.73
C VAL A 82 -9.97 -4.54 10.70
N VAL A 83 -9.60 -4.40 9.44
CA VAL A 83 -10.53 -4.35 8.31
C VAL A 83 -10.14 -5.41 7.27
N PRO A 84 -11.11 -6.03 6.59
CA PRO A 84 -10.78 -6.87 5.44
C PRO A 84 -10.10 -6.03 4.37
N GLY A 85 -9.28 -6.67 3.56
CA GLY A 85 -8.64 -6.07 2.41
C GLY A 85 -8.12 -7.10 1.44
N VAL A 86 -7.65 -6.64 0.30
CA VAL A 86 -7.03 -7.48 -0.72
C VAL A 86 -5.79 -6.79 -1.26
N VAL A 87 -4.66 -7.49 -1.24
CA VAL A 87 -3.43 -7.07 -1.89
C VAL A 87 -3.40 -7.71 -3.26
N HIS A 88 -3.44 -6.90 -4.32
CA HIS A 88 -3.62 -7.39 -5.68
C HIS A 88 -2.58 -6.81 -6.64
N PRO A 89 -2.18 -7.57 -7.68
CA PRO A 89 -1.36 -7.03 -8.75
C PRO A 89 -2.17 -6.00 -9.57
N SER A 90 -1.50 -4.96 -10.04
CA SER A 90 -2.05 -3.88 -10.86
C SER A 90 -0.96 -3.35 -11.79
N GLY A 91 -0.81 -3.98 -12.96
CA GLY A 91 0.34 -3.75 -13.82
C GLY A 91 1.63 -4.26 -13.16
N ASP A 92 2.66 -3.41 -13.10
CA ASP A 92 3.97 -3.75 -12.52
C ASP A 92 4.07 -3.52 -11.01
N ILE A 93 2.97 -3.11 -10.36
CA ILE A 93 2.92 -2.81 -8.93
C ILE A 93 1.85 -3.64 -8.22
N TRP A 94 1.97 -3.72 -6.90
CA TRP A 94 0.94 -4.21 -6.00
C TRP A 94 0.12 -3.05 -5.44
N ARG A 95 -1.21 -3.18 -5.45
CA ARG A 95 -2.11 -2.24 -4.78
C ARG A 95 -2.85 -2.92 -3.64
N VAL A 96 -3.37 -2.11 -2.73
CA VAL A 96 -4.12 -2.57 -1.58
C VAL A 96 -5.54 -2.04 -1.69
N TRP A 97 -6.50 -2.95 -1.76
CA TRP A 97 -7.92 -2.68 -1.59
C TRP A 97 -8.28 -2.85 -0.11
N VAL A 98 -9.02 -1.89 0.44
CA VAL A 98 -9.56 -1.90 1.80
C VAL A 98 -11.05 -2.19 1.70
N GLY A 99 -11.52 -3.25 2.34
CA GLY A 99 -12.87 -3.78 2.20
C GLY A 99 -12.89 -5.19 1.64
N GLU A 100 -14.09 -5.73 1.46
CA GLU A 100 -14.32 -7.02 0.82
C GLU A 100 -13.88 -7.00 -0.65
N GLU A 101 -13.47 -8.16 -1.17
CA GLU A 101 -13.04 -8.30 -2.56
C GLU A 101 -14.17 -7.89 -3.53
N PRO A 102 -13.94 -6.93 -4.44
CA PRO A 102 -14.97 -6.47 -5.37
C PRO A 102 -15.30 -7.56 -6.40
N ALA A 103 -16.59 -7.83 -6.60
CA ALA A 103 -17.06 -8.89 -7.49
C ALA A 103 -16.68 -8.66 -8.97
N ASP A 104 -16.67 -7.39 -9.39
CA ASP A 104 -16.38 -6.99 -10.77
C ASP A 104 -14.89 -6.70 -11.01
N GLY A 105 -14.03 -7.10 -10.07
CA GLY A 105 -12.59 -6.81 -10.08
C GLY A 105 -12.25 -5.45 -9.50
N PHE A 106 -10.94 -5.16 -9.43
CA PHE A 106 -10.44 -3.96 -8.76
C PHE A 106 -10.58 -2.73 -9.66
N PRO A 107 -11.19 -1.64 -9.18
CA PRO A 107 -11.28 -0.40 -9.95
C PRO A 107 -9.88 0.18 -10.17
N ALA A 108 -9.75 0.99 -11.22
CA ALA A 108 -8.54 1.77 -11.45
C ALA A 108 -8.34 2.80 -10.33
N ALA A 109 -7.07 3.14 -10.07
CA ALA A 109 -6.73 4.20 -9.14
C ALA A 109 -7.27 5.56 -9.65
N PRO A 110 -8.06 6.30 -8.85
CA PRO A 110 -8.45 7.66 -9.17
C PRO A 110 -7.24 8.57 -9.34
N GLU A 111 -7.39 9.60 -10.18
CA GLU A 111 -6.37 10.63 -10.32
C GLU A 111 -6.14 11.36 -8.98
N GLY A 112 -4.88 11.58 -8.62
CA GLY A 112 -4.51 12.24 -7.36
C GLY A 112 -4.68 11.36 -6.11
N LEU A 113 -5.05 10.08 -6.24
CA LEU A 113 -5.06 9.15 -5.11
C LEU A 113 -3.66 8.96 -4.52
N ASP A 114 -2.66 8.82 -5.39
CA ASP A 114 -1.26 8.70 -5.04
C ASP A 114 -0.56 10.01 -5.39
N THR A 115 0.00 10.67 -4.39
CA THR A 115 0.77 11.91 -4.54
C THR A 115 2.27 11.66 -4.49
N LEU A 116 2.69 10.52 -3.94
CA LEU A 116 4.07 10.09 -3.86
C LEU A 116 4.39 9.09 -4.98
N PRO A 117 5.53 9.26 -5.65
CA PRO A 117 5.93 8.35 -6.71
C PRO A 117 6.37 6.99 -6.16
N VAL A 118 6.42 5.99 -7.05
CA VAL A 118 7.04 4.68 -6.75
C VAL A 118 8.51 4.89 -6.37
N PRO A 119 9.03 4.22 -5.33
CA PRO A 119 10.44 4.32 -4.97
C PRO A 119 11.32 3.86 -6.11
N GLU A 120 12.36 4.63 -6.41
CA GLU A 120 13.36 4.17 -7.36
C GLU A 120 14.15 2.98 -6.78
N PRO A 121 14.48 1.97 -7.59
CA PRO A 121 15.30 0.86 -7.12
C PRO A 121 16.70 1.36 -6.74
N THR A 122 17.15 0.99 -5.54
CA THR A 122 18.46 1.35 -5.00
C THR A 122 19.28 0.12 -4.64
N ILE A 123 20.60 0.22 -4.73
CA ILE A 123 21.56 -0.74 -4.16
C ILE A 123 22.40 0.01 -3.14
N ALA A 124 22.41 -0.45 -1.87
CA ALA A 124 23.11 0.22 -0.77
C ALA A 124 22.77 1.73 -0.63
N GLY A 125 21.51 2.11 -0.93
CA GLY A 125 21.06 3.52 -0.88
C GLY A 125 21.42 4.35 -2.12
N LEU A 126 22.08 3.76 -3.14
CA LEU A 126 22.39 4.43 -4.39
C LEU A 126 21.38 4.04 -5.48
N PRO A 127 20.73 5.01 -6.14
CA PRO A 127 19.86 4.74 -7.30
C PRO A 127 20.60 3.98 -8.40
N ILE A 128 20.00 2.91 -8.92
CA ILE A 128 20.63 2.06 -9.96
C ILE A 128 20.88 2.84 -11.25
N LYS A 129 20.09 3.87 -11.55
CA LYS A 129 20.29 4.75 -12.71
C LYS A 129 21.67 5.42 -12.69
N LEU A 130 22.17 5.81 -11.52
CA LEU A 130 23.49 6.44 -11.36
C LEU A 130 24.67 5.45 -11.52
N LEU A 131 24.42 4.15 -11.36
CA LEU A 131 25.44 3.12 -11.55
C LEU A 131 25.63 2.77 -13.03
N ARG A 132 24.56 2.83 -13.85
CA ARG A 132 24.65 2.57 -15.30
C ARG A 132 25.39 3.66 -16.07
N ASP A 133 25.28 4.92 -15.65
CA ASP A 133 25.97 6.02 -16.35
C ASP A 133 27.50 5.97 -16.17
N ARG A 134 28.01 5.28 -15.14
CA ARG A 134 29.46 5.10 -14.93
C ARG A 134 30.11 4.08 -15.86
N ASP A 135 29.35 3.14 -16.40
CA ASP A 135 29.87 2.15 -17.36
C ASP A 135 29.83 2.69 -18.81
N ALA A 136 29.26 3.88 -19.03
CA ALA A 136 29.12 4.50 -20.34
C ALA A 136 30.25 5.48 -20.72
N ASP A 137 31.32 5.56 -19.92
CA ASP A 137 32.49 6.39 -20.25
C ASP A 137 33.78 5.55 -20.40
N PRO A 138 34.13 5.11 -21.63
CA PRO A 138 35.38 4.41 -21.89
C PRO A 138 36.59 5.33 -22.12
N HIS A 139 36.51 6.65 -21.90
CA HIS A 139 37.65 7.55 -22.14
C HIS A 139 37.80 8.67 -21.09
N ALA A 140 38.58 8.38 -20.04
CA ALA A 140 39.36 9.37 -19.30
C ALA A 140 40.83 8.95 -19.25
#